data_AF-A0A957UPV2-F1
#
_entry.id   AF-A0A957UPV2-F1
#
_cell.length_a   1.000
_cell.length_b   1.000
_cell.length_c   1.000
_cell.angle_alpha   90.00
_cell.angle_beta   90.00
_cell.angle_gamma   90.00
#
_symmetry.space_group_name_H-M   'P 1'
#
loop_
_entity.id
_entity.type
_entity.pdbx_description
1 polymer ?
#
loop_
_entity_poly.entity_id
_entity_poly.type
_entity_poly.pdbx_seq_one_letter_code
_entity_poly.pdbx_strand_id
1 'polypeptide(L)'
;MATPDFSLNLPYITADLPGIGGQLRAEPDHFVVEELPLYEPQGDGPHLYVNVTKVGLTTKDVQKQLEQLFGLRSGDVGFAGMKDKQARTTQTFSIPIELANEQNVDAITRRL
;
A
#
# COMPACT_ATOMS: atom_id res chain seq x y z
N MET A 1 24.82 -27.32 18.20
CA MET A 1 24.47 -26.08 18.91
C MET A 1 23.04 -26.23 19.42
N ALA A 2 22.82 -26.10 20.73
CA ALA A 2 21.48 -26.19 21.30
C ALA A 2 20.66 -24.97 20.85
N THR A 3 19.43 -25.20 20.36
CA THR A 3 18.47 -24.14 20.04
C THR A 3 18.11 -23.42 21.34
N PRO A 4 18.21 -22.10 21.44
CA PRO A 4 17.79 -21.39 22.63
C PRO A 4 16.27 -21.57 22.82
N ASP A 5 15.89 -21.94 24.05
CA ASP A 5 14.51 -22.09 24.48
C ASP A 5 13.90 -20.70 24.71
N PHE A 6 13.32 -20.13 23.66
CA PHE A 6 12.59 -18.87 23.74
C PHE A 6 11.09 -19.15 23.87
N SER A 7 10.55 -18.84 25.05
CA SER A 7 9.11 -18.83 25.27
C SER A 7 8.48 -17.59 24.62
N LEU A 8 7.51 -17.81 23.73
CA LEU A 8 6.71 -16.75 23.09
C LEU A 8 5.50 -16.32 23.93
N ASN A 9 5.39 -16.80 25.18
CA ASN A 9 4.29 -16.43 26.08
C ASN A 9 4.52 -15.03 26.65
N LEU A 10 4.00 -14.02 25.97
CA LEU A 10 3.93 -12.65 26.44
C LEU A 10 2.71 -12.46 27.36
N PRO A 11 2.82 -11.70 28.46
CA PRO A 11 1.68 -11.43 29.32
C PRO A 11 0.63 -10.58 28.58
N TYR A 12 -0.64 -10.94 28.74
CA TYR A 12 -1.76 -10.16 28.21
C TYR A 12 -2.16 -9.06 29.20
N ILE A 13 -2.53 -7.88 28.69
CA ILE A 13 -3.10 -6.81 29.51
C ILE A 13 -4.48 -7.19 30.10
N THR A 14 -5.18 -8.14 29.48
CA THR A 14 -6.50 -8.65 29.86
C THR A 14 -6.48 -10.17 30.07
N ALA A 15 -5.52 -10.66 30.85
CA ALA A 15 -5.30 -12.10 31.05
C ALA A 15 -6.48 -12.83 31.71
N ASP A 16 -7.37 -12.10 32.39
CA ASP A 16 -8.57 -12.59 33.06
C ASP A 16 -9.80 -12.69 32.14
N LEU A 17 -9.74 -12.13 30.93
CA LEU A 17 -10.83 -12.20 29.96
C LEU A 17 -10.70 -13.42 29.05
N PRO A 18 -11.78 -14.18 28.82
CA PRO A 18 -11.76 -15.27 27.86
C PRO A 18 -11.59 -14.73 26.43
N GLY A 19 -10.88 -15.47 25.58
CA GLY A 19 -10.77 -15.15 24.17
C GLY A 19 -12.12 -15.27 23.45
N ILE A 20 -12.36 -14.38 22.49
CA ILE A 20 -13.61 -14.34 21.70
C ILE A 20 -13.67 -15.39 20.57
N GLY A 21 -12.56 -16.10 20.31
CA GLY A 21 -12.45 -17.01 19.16
C GLY A 21 -12.46 -16.28 17.82
N GLY A 22 -12.97 -16.95 16.78
CA GLY A 22 -13.11 -16.40 15.43
C GLY A 22 -11.88 -16.58 14.52
N GLN A 23 -12.02 -16.12 13.27
CA GLN A 23 -10.98 -16.16 12.26
C GLN A 23 -10.69 -14.75 11.75
N LEU A 24 -9.44 -14.32 11.84
CA LEU A 24 -8.99 -13.04 11.30
C LEU A 24 -8.67 -13.19 9.81
N ARG A 25 -8.98 -12.15 9.03
CA ARG A 25 -8.62 -12.03 7.60
C ARG A 25 -9.06 -13.23 6.73
N ALA A 26 -10.25 -13.79 7.00
CA ALA A 26 -10.77 -14.95 6.26
C ALA A 26 -10.95 -14.66 4.75
N GLU A 27 -11.28 -13.41 4.41
CA GLU A 27 -11.26 -12.88 3.05
C GLU A 27 -10.71 -11.44 3.06
N PRO A 28 -10.23 -10.90 1.93
CA PRO A 28 -9.60 -9.57 1.89
C PRO A 28 -10.46 -8.43 2.44
N ASP A 29 -11.78 -8.53 2.26
CA ASP A 29 -12.73 -7.49 2.70
C ASP A 29 -12.97 -7.51 4.22
N HIS A 30 -12.57 -8.56 4.93
CA HIS A 30 -12.53 -8.58 6.39
C HIS A 30 -11.34 -7.79 6.98
N PHE A 31 -10.42 -7.31 6.14
CA PHE A 31 -9.28 -6.50 6.57
C PHE A 31 -9.10 -5.31 5.63
N VAL A 32 -9.75 -4.20 6.00
CA VAL A 32 -9.72 -2.95 5.25
C VAL A 32 -8.70 -1.99 5.88
N VAL A 33 -7.81 -1.45 5.06
CA VAL A 33 -6.82 -0.45 5.50
C VAL A 33 -6.90 0.77 4.58
N GLU A 34 -7.14 1.93 5.17
CA GLU A 34 -7.07 3.21 4.47
C GLU A 34 -5.87 4.00 4.99
N GLU A 35 -5.04 4.48 4.07
CA GLU A 35 -3.93 5.36 4.41
C GLU A 35 -4.42 6.75 4.82
N LEU A 36 -3.97 7.21 5.98
CA LEU A 36 -4.10 8.60 6.40
C LEU A 36 -2.81 9.34 6.01
N PRO A 37 -2.88 10.32 5.10
CA PRO A 37 -1.71 11.09 4.72
C PRO A 37 -1.25 11.98 5.88
N LEU A 38 0.07 12.21 6.00
CA LEU A 38 0.62 13.16 6.98
C LEU A 38 0.30 14.61 6.62
N TYR A 39 0.13 14.89 5.33
CA TYR A 39 -0.19 16.19 4.77
C TYR A 39 -0.87 16.00 3.43
N GLU A 40 -1.73 16.95 3.08
CA GLU A 40 -2.38 16.98 1.77
C GLU A 40 -1.39 17.37 0.66
N PRO A 41 -1.64 16.95 -0.59
CA PRO A 41 -0.90 17.46 -1.74
C PRO A 41 -1.02 18.99 -1.82
N GLN A 42 0.08 19.66 -2.16
CA GLN A 42 0.12 21.13 -2.26
C GLN A 42 -0.78 21.70 -3.38
N GLY A 43 -1.13 20.88 -4.36
CA GLY A 43 -1.92 21.27 -5.54
C GLY A 43 -1.06 21.56 -6.78
N ASP A 44 0.25 21.75 -6.60
CA ASP A 44 1.23 21.87 -7.68
C ASP A 44 2.52 21.10 -7.33
N GLY A 45 3.35 20.87 -8.35
CA GLY A 45 4.65 20.22 -8.21
C GLY A 45 4.94 19.15 -9.27
N PRO A 46 6.13 18.54 -9.21
CA PRO A 46 6.61 17.61 -10.25
C PRO A 46 6.04 16.19 -10.12
N HIS A 47 5.13 15.96 -9.15
CA HIS A 47 4.51 14.66 -8.91
C HIS A 47 3.00 14.71 -9.02
N LEU A 48 2.44 13.73 -9.71
CA LEU A 48 1.03 13.39 -9.62
C LEU A 48 0.81 12.41 -8.47
N TYR A 49 -0.10 12.73 -7.55
CA TYR A 49 -0.49 11.82 -6.48
C TYR A 49 -1.75 11.07 -6.90
N VAL A 50 -1.73 9.74 -6.81
CA VAL A 50 -2.88 8.89 -7.11
C VAL A 50 -3.23 8.06 -5.89
N ASN A 51 -4.50 8.11 -5.49
CA ASN A 51 -5.04 7.31 -4.41
C ASN A 51 -5.63 6.03 -5.00
N VAL A 52 -5.08 4.88 -4.63
CA VAL A 52 -5.40 3.59 -5.26
C VAL A 52 -5.88 2.60 -4.23
N THR A 53 -7.08 2.04 -4.46
CA THR A 53 -7.57 0.86 -3.75
C THR A 53 -7.16 -0.41 -4.49
N LYS A 54 -6.52 -1.33 -3.80
CA LYS A 54 -6.12 -2.65 -4.33
C LYS A 54 -6.70 -3.80 -3.51
N VAL A 55 -6.91 -4.94 -4.18
CA VAL A 55 -7.24 -6.24 -3.57
C VAL A 55 -6.39 -7.31 -4.25
N GLY A 56 -5.77 -8.20 -3.47
CA GLY A 56 -4.99 -9.33 -4.01
C GLY A 56 -3.65 -8.95 -4.66
N LEU A 57 -3.27 -7.68 -4.66
CA LEU A 57 -1.99 -7.16 -5.15
C LEU A 57 -1.11 -6.68 -3.99
N THR A 58 0.20 -6.80 -4.11
CA THR A 58 1.13 -6.13 -3.20
C THR A 58 1.28 -4.64 -3.57
N THR A 59 1.80 -3.83 -2.65
CA THR A 59 2.19 -2.45 -2.97
C THR A 59 3.17 -2.37 -4.15
N LYS A 60 4.12 -3.32 -4.24
CA LYS A 60 5.10 -3.39 -5.34
C LYS A 60 4.49 -3.79 -6.68
N ASP A 61 3.47 -4.63 -6.69
CA ASP A 61 2.74 -4.97 -7.93
C ASP A 61 2.07 -3.73 -8.52
N VAL A 62 1.40 -2.93 -7.68
CA VAL A 62 0.76 -1.68 -8.10
C VAL A 62 1.81 -0.66 -8.55
N GLN A 63 2.91 -0.51 -7.81
CA GLN A 63 4.03 0.35 -8.21
C GLN A 63 4.52 0.01 -9.63
N LYS A 64 4.78 -1.27 -9.90
CA LYS A 64 5.26 -1.72 -11.21
C LYS A 64 4.25 -1.45 -12.33
N GLN A 65 2.96 -1.64 -12.07
CA GLN A 65 1.91 -1.34 -13.04
C GLN A 65 1.83 0.16 -13.36
N LEU A 66 1.95 1.02 -12.34
CA LEU A 66 2.02 2.47 -12.54
C LEU A 66 3.27 2.86 -13.33
N GLU A 67 4.44 2.29 -13.02
CA GLU A 67 5.67 2.56 -13.75
C GLU A 67 5.54 2.20 -15.23
N GLN A 68 4.98 1.02 -15.54
CA GLN A 68 4.73 0.60 -16.92
C GLN A 68 3.74 1.53 -17.64
N LEU A 69 2.68 1.93 -16.94
CA LEU A 69 1.63 2.79 -17.49
C LEU A 69 2.19 4.18 -17.88
N PHE A 70 3.05 4.74 -17.03
CA PHE A 70 3.65 6.08 -17.24
C PHE A 70 4.99 6.05 -18.00
N GLY A 71 5.49 4.87 -18.38
CA GLY A 71 6.78 4.73 -19.07
C GLY A 71 7.99 5.06 -18.19
N LEU A 72 7.87 4.83 -16.89
CA LEU A 72 8.90 5.11 -15.88
C LEU A 72 9.80 3.89 -15.63
N ARG A 73 10.93 4.14 -14.98
CA ARG A 73 11.86 3.08 -14.55
C ARG A 73 11.38 2.45 -13.25
N SER A 74 11.88 1.23 -13.01
CA SER A 74 11.65 0.53 -11.75
C SER A 74 12.18 1.35 -10.57
N GLY A 75 11.32 1.69 -9.63
CA GLY A 75 11.64 2.47 -8.44
C GLY A 75 11.24 3.95 -8.52
N ASP A 76 10.86 4.47 -9.69
CA ASP A 76 10.53 5.89 -9.86
C ASP A 76 9.22 6.27 -9.16
N VAL A 77 8.25 5.34 -9.09
CA VAL A 77 6.97 5.57 -8.39
C VAL A 77 7.15 5.37 -6.89
N GLY A 78 6.85 6.40 -6.11
CA GLY A 78 6.98 6.41 -4.65
C GLY A 78 5.70 6.01 -3.91
N PHE A 79 5.84 5.62 -2.64
CA PHE A 79 4.75 5.34 -1.69
C PHE A 79 5.28 5.42 -0.25
N ALA A 80 4.43 5.70 0.74
CA ALA A 80 4.86 5.92 2.14
C ALA A 80 5.12 4.62 2.92
N GLY A 81 4.47 3.52 2.55
CA GLY A 81 4.64 2.24 3.22
C GLY A 81 4.03 1.07 2.45
N MET A 82 4.43 -0.15 2.82
CA MET A 82 3.86 -1.37 2.27
C MET A 82 2.49 -1.65 2.89
N LYS A 83 1.61 -2.26 2.09
CA LYS A 83 0.30 -2.74 2.52
C LYS A 83 0.15 -4.22 2.22
N ASP A 84 -0.57 -4.91 3.10
CA ASP A 84 -0.84 -6.34 3.00
C ASP A 84 -1.47 -6.72 1.65
N LYS A 85 -1.04 -7.85 1.07
CA LYS A 85 -1.63 -8.39 -0.18
C LYS A 85 -3.04 -8.93 0.03
N GLN A 86 -3.24 -9.63 1.14
CA GLN A 86 -4.49 -10.30 1.51
C GLN A 86 -5.38 -9.37 2.34
N ALA A 87 -5.71 -8.23 1.75
CA ALA A 87 -6.48 -7.15 2.35
C ALA A 87 -7.02 -6.23 1.24
N ARG A 88 -8.12 -5.54 1.51
CA ARG A 88 -8.53 -4.37 0.73
C ARG A 88 -7.80 -3.15 1.29
N THR A 89 -6.92 -2.56 0.48
CA THR A 89 -6.07 -1.47 0.98
C THR A 89 -6.09 -0.29 0.04
N THR A 90 -6.34 0.90 0.57
CA THR A 90 -6.25 2.17 -0.13
C THR A 90 -4.99 2.89 0.31
N GLN A 91 -4.14 3.28 -0.64
CA GLN A 91 -2.89 3.99 -0.37
C GLN A 91 -2.56 4.99 -1.48
N THR A 92 -1.75 5.98 -1.17
CA THR A 92 -1.32 7.00 -2.14
C THR A 92 0.03 6.63 -2.74
N PHE A 93 0.15 6.81 -4.06
CA PHE A 93 1.40 6.70 -4.80
C PHE A 93 1.78 8.06 -5.40
N SER A 94 3.07 8.36 -5.42
CA SER A 94 3.61 9.56 -6.07
C SER A 94 4.29 9.20 -7.39
N ILE A 95 3.86 9.84 -8.47
CA ILE A 95 4.33 9.56 -9.83
C ILE A 95 5.09 10.78 -10.34
N PRO A 96 6.41 10.70 -10.59
CA PRO A 96 7.17 11.82 -11.12
C PRO A 96 6.80 12.07 -12.59
N ILE A 97 5.99 13.09 -12.86
CA ILE A 97 5.46 13.34 -14.20
C ILE A 97 6.51 13.90 -15.15
N GLU A 98 7.53 14.59 -14.65
CA GLU A 98 8.64 15.12 -15.47
C GLU A 98 9.54 14.02 -16.05
N LEU A 99 9.56 12.85 -15.42
CA LEU A 99 10.30 11.67 -15.89
C LEU A 99 9.44 10.75 -16.76
N ALA A 100 8.12 10.95 -16.75
CA ALA A 100 7.17 10.10 -17.43
C ALA A 100 7.16 10.41 -18.94
N ASN A 101 6.71 9.43 -19.72
CA ASN A 101 6.50 9.65 -21.14
C ASN A 101 5.31 10.61 -21.36
N GLU A 102 5.56 11.78 -21.95
CA GLU A 102 4.56 12.84 -22.17
C GLU A 102 3.28 12.32 -22.86
N GLN A 103 3.41 11.46 -23.89
CA GLN A 103 2.25 10.92 -24.60
C GLN A 103 1.39 10.03 -23.70
N ASN A 104 2.02 9.26 -22.81
CA ASN A 104 1.30 8.44 -21.84
C ASN A 104 0.60 9.32 -20.80
N VAL A 105 1.30 10.33 -20.26
CA VAL A 105 0.75 11.27 -19.27
C VAL A 105 -0.50 11.95 -19.82
N ASP A 106 -0.45 12.51 -21.03
CA ASP A 106 -1.58 13.17 -21.66
C ASP A 106 -2.76 12.22 -21.91
N ALA A 107 -2.47 11.00 -22.37
CA ALA A 107 -3.51 10.02 -22.65
C ALA A 107 -4.23 9.54 -21.38
N ILE A 108 -3.52 9.43 -20.26
CA ILE A 108 -4.06 8.98 -18.97
C ILE A 108 -4.82 10.11 -18.29
N THR A 109 -4.21 11.29 -18.17
CA THR A 109 -4.81 12.42 -17.44
C THR A 109 -6.10 12.91 -18.08
N ARG A 110 -6.27 12.80 -19.41
CA ARG A 110 -7.55 13.13 -20.09
C ARG A 110 -8.69 12.13 -19.85
N ARG A 111 -8.39 10.96 -19.28
CA ARG A 111 -9.36 9.89 -19.02
C ARG A 111 -9.77 9.79 -17.55
N LEU A 112 -9.09 10.54 -16.68
CA LEU A 112 -9.45 10.72 -15.27
C LEU A 112 -10.48 11.83 -15.14
#